data_AF-A0A7S2ECZ4-F1
#
_entry.id   AF-A0A7S2ECZ4-F1
#
_cell.length_a   1.000
_cell.length_b   1.000
_cell.length_c   1.000
_cell.angle_alpha   90.00
_cell.angle_beta   90.00
_cell.angle_gamma   90.00
#
_symmetry.space_group_name_H-M   'P 1'
#
loop_
_entity.id
_entity.type
_entity.pdbx_description
1 polymer ?
#
loop_
_entity_poly.entity_id
_entity_poly.type
_entity_poly.pdbx_seq_one_letter_code
_entity_poly.pdbx_strand_id
1 'polypeptide(L)'
;GILFFHTGAGPQDLFLRWKADSLVTDDDVFGATKGCVVLIADLLSDEEGWSWDNDRSRYDQTRNKVLSHDDNGVRSNLQQRILAAISALEDMPNVDKTRLAALGWCFGGHPIAEFGRIQHPGIRAIASFHGVFDGIL
;
A
#
# COMPACT_ATOMS: atom_id res chain seq x y z
N GLY A 1 7.41 1.71 10.96
CA GLY A 1 6.34 2.35 10.17
C GLY A 1 5.55 1.29 9.43
N ILE A 2 4.32 1.59 9.01
CA ILE A 2 3.46 0.63 8.33
C ILE A 2 2.87 1.28 7.08
N LEU A 3 3.07 0.65 5.92
CA LEU A 3 2.44 1.03 4.66
C LEU A 3 1.07 0.39 4.54
N PHE A 4 0.06 1.18 4.20
CA PHE A 4 -1.25 0.69 3.79
C PHE A 4 -1.41 0.89 2.29
N PHE A 5 -1.72 -0.18 1.57
CA PHE A 5 -2.05 -0.14 0.16
C PHE A 5 -3.56 -0.29 -0.03
N HIS A 6 -4.17 0.69 -0.67
CA HIS A 6 -5.61 0.91 -0.62
C HIS A 6 -6.45 -0.06 -1.47
N THR A 7 -7.76 -0.06 -1.20
CA THR A 7 -8.77 -0.80 -1.98
C THR A 7 -8.94 -0.20 -3.38
N GLY A 8 -9.87 -0.71 -4.19
CA GLY A 8 -10.24 -0.05 -5.44
C GLY A 8 -10.90 1.32 -5.27
N ALA A 9 -11.13 1.81 -4.05
CA ALA A 9 -11.66 3.15 -3.82
C ALA A 9 -10.64 4.26 -3.87
N GLY A 10 -9.37 3.96 -3.61
CA GLY A 10 -8.30 4.95 -3.55
C GLY A 10 -7.78 5.20 -2.14
N PRO A 11 -6.73 6.02 -1.99
CA PRO A 11 -6.09 6.30 -0.70
C PRO A 11 -7.01 7.00 0.31
N GLN A 12 -8.09 7.64 -0.14
CA GLN A 12 -9.03 8.35 0.73
C GLN A 12 -10.15 7.47 1.30
N ASP A 13 -10.11 6.16 1.06
CA ASP A 13 -11.08 5.21 1.60
C ASP A 13 -11.19 5.34 3.13
N LEU A 14 -12.41 5.65 3.60
CA LEU A 14 -12.71 5.85 5.02
C LEU A 14 -12.41 4.59 5.83
N PHE A 15 -12.58 3.41 5.24
CA PHE A 15 -12.21 2.15 5.86
C PHE A 15 -10.72 2.12 6.24
N LEU A 16 -9.84 2.57 5.35
CA LEU A 16 -8.40 2.57 5.61
C LEU A 16 -8.02 3.58 6.68
N ARG A 17 -8.67 4.75 6.68
CA ARG A 17 -8.47 5.74 7.74
C ARG A 17 -8.87 5.19 9.10
N TRP A 18 -10.01 4.51 9.21
CA TRP A 18 -10.41 3.85 10.46
C TRP A 18 -9.47 2.71 10.86
N LYS A 19 -8.95 1.94 9.90
CA LYS A 19 -7.95 0.91 10.20
C LYS A 19 -6.61 1.51 10.65
N ALA A 20 -6.19 2.60 10.06
CA ALA A 20 -4.99 3.32 10.48
C ALA A 20 -5.18 3.87 11.90
N ASP A 21 -6.30 4.55 12.16
CA ASP A 21 -6.65 5.12 13.46
C ASP A 21 -6.71 4.04 14.55
N SER A 22 -7.41 2.94 14.28
CA SER A 22 -7.49 1.80 15.19
C SER A 22 -6.12 1.21 15.50
N LEU A 23 -5.18 1.20 14.55
CA LEU A 23 -3.86 0.60 14.74
C LEU A 23 -2.91 1.54 15.49
N VAL A 24 -2.95 2.84 15.19
CA VAL A 24 -2.07 3.83 15.86
C VAL A 24 -2.50 4.11 17.30
N THR A 25 -3.75 3.78 17.67
CA THR A 25 -4.31 3.93 19.02
C THR A 25 -4.36 2.63 19.82
N ASP A 26 -3.83 1.52 19.28
CA ASP A 26 -3.88 0.21 19.93
C ASP A 26 -2.76 0.05 20.97
N ASP A 27 -3.08 0.37 22.22
CA ASP A 27 -2.19 0.20 23.37
C ASP A 27 -1.94 -1.28 23.73
N ASP A 28 -2.82 -2.20 23.35
CA ASP A 28 -2.62 -3.63 23.60
C ASP A 28 -1.53 -4.19 22.66
N VAL A 29 -1.45 -3.67 21.44
CA VAL A 29 -0.45 -4.07 20.43
C VAL A 29 0.90 -3.38 20.66
N PHE A 30 0.91 -2.06 20.87
CA PHE A 30 2.16 -1.29 20.93
C PHE A 30 2.61 -0.93 22.35
N GLY A 31 1.70 -0.98 23.33
CA GLY A 31 1.93 -0.51 24.69
C GLY A 31 1.86 1.02 24.80
N ALA A 32 1.56 1.54 25.99
CA ALA A 32 1.27 2.96 26.24
C ALA A 32 2.38 3.98 25.91
N THR A 33 3.59 3.55 25.52
CA THR A 33 4.74 4.44 25.26
C THR A 33 5.34 4.27 23.86
N LYS A 34 4.85 3.31 23.08
CA LYS A 34 5.26 3.10 21.70
C LYS A 34 4.03 3.18 20.80
N GLY A 35 4.26 3.28 19.51
CA GLY A 35 3.18 3.27 18.54
C GLY A 35 3.72 2.92 17.16
N CYS A 36 2.90 3.19 16.17
CA CYS A 36 3.30 3.10 14.78
C CYS A 36 2.96 4.39 14.03
N VAL A 37 3.68 4.63 12.95
CA VAL A 37 3.31 5.60 11.92
C VAL A 37 2.73 4.79 10.77
N VAL A 38 1.52 5.13 10.37
CA VAL A 38 0.86 4.54 9.20
C VAL A 38 0.90 5.55 8.05
N LEU A 39 1.33 5.09 6.88
CA LEU A 39 1.23 5.84 5.62
C LEU A 39 0.31 5.08 4.68
N ILE A 40 -0.82 5.69 4.30
CA ILE A 40 -1.68 5.16 3.23
C ILE A 40 -1.08 5.61 1.90
N ALA A 41 -0.52 4.66 1.16
CA ALA A 41 0.16 4.92 -0.11
C ALA A 41 -0.87 5.20 -1.20
N ASP A 42 -0.71 6.31 -1.91
CA ASP A 42 -1.51 6.63 -3.08
C ASP A 42 -1.01 5.85 -4.31
N LEU A 43 -1.74 4.79 -4.67
CA LEU A 43 -1.49 4.01 -5.87
C LEU A 43 -2.29 4.53 -7.07
N LEU A 44 -3.11 5.57 -6.94
CA LEU A 44 -3.76 6.18 -8.09
C LEU A 44 -2.84 7.23 -8.71
N SER A 45 -2.24 8.07 -7.86
CA SER A 45 -1.32 9.15 -8.25
C SER A 45 -1.98 10.07 -9.28
N ASP A 46 -3.26 10.39 -9.05
CA ASP A 46 -4.04 11.39 -9.76
C ASP A 46 -4.38 12.57 -8.83
N GLU A 47 -5.08 13.58 -9.33
CA GLU A 47 -5.41 14.78 -8.53
C GLU A 47 -6.52 14.54 -7.50
N GLU A 48 -7.31 13.47 -7.67
CA GLU A 48 -8.54 13.25 -6.91
C GLU A 48 -8.34 12.26 -5.74
N GLY A 49 -7.46 11.27 -5.88
CA GLY A 49 -7.25 10.23 -4.87
C GLY A 49 -8.49 9.35 -4.62
N TRP A 50 -9.41 9.31 -5.59
CA TRP A 50 -10.66 8.56 -5.53
C TRP A 50 -10.98 7.92 -6.88
N SER A 51 -11.38 6.65 -6.87
CA SER A 51 -11.70 5.91 -8.10
C SER A 51 -12.95 5.03 -8.01
N TRP A 52 -13.73 5.16 -6.92
CA TRP A 52 -14.96 4.37 -6.74
C TRP A 52 -16.21 5.21 -6.91
N ASP A 53 -16.74 5.19 -8.12
CA ASP A 53 -18.06 5.72 -8.45
C ASP A 53 -18.81 4.71 -9.35
N ASN A 54 -19.94 5.12 -9.91
CA ASN A 54 -20.72 4.26 -10.82
C ASN A 54 -19.99 4.01 -12.16
N ASP A 55 -19.02 4.84 -12.51
CA ASP A 55 -18.15 4.71 -13.67
C ASP A 55 -16.77 4.16 -13.28
N ARG A 56 -16.59 2.86 -13.53
CA ARG A 56 -15.32 2.18 -13.27
C ARG A 56 -14.17 2.58 -14.19
N SER A 57 -14.42 3.39 -15.22
CA SER A 57 -13.41 3.73 -16.22
C SER A 57 -12.12 4.28 -15.61
N ARG A 58 -12.24 5.14 -14.58
CA ARG A 58 -11.09 5.73 -13.89
C ARG A 58 -10.27 4.69 -13.14
N TYR A 59 -10.94 3.84 -12.36
CA TYR A 59 -10.31 2.73 -11.66
C TYR A 59 -9.61 1.79 -12.65
N ASP A 60 -10.31 1.40 -13.71
CA ASP A 60 -9.80 0.44 -14.69
C ASP A 60 -8.59 1.00 -15.47
N GLN A 61 -8.64 2.26 -15.90
CA GLN A 61 -7.51 2.93 -16.56
C GLN A 61 -6.27 2.97 -15.65
N THR A 62 -6.48 3.37 -14.39
CA THR A 62 -5.38 3.47 -13.41
C THR A 62 -4.81 2.10 -13.10
N ARG A 63 -5.68 1.14 -12.84
CA ARG A 63 -5.33 -0.26 -12.60
C ARG A 63 -4.50 -0.83 -13.76
N ASN A 64 -4.98 -0.69 -14.99
CA ASN A 64 -4.30 -1.21 -16.18
C ASN A 64 -2.92 -0.54 -16.36
N LYS A 65 -2.82 0.77 -16.12
CA LYS A 65 -1.55 1.49 -16.18
C LYS A 65 -0.57 1.01 -15.12
N VAL A 66 -1.00 0.92 -13.86
CA VAL A 66 -0.14 0.56 -12.72
C VAL A 66 0.30 -0.89 -12.79
N LEU A 67 -0.61 -1.79 -13.18
CA LEU A 67 -0.35 -3.23 -13.23
C LEU A 67 0.23 -3.70 -14.55
N SER A 68 0.42 -2.81 -15.53
CA SER A 68 1.14 -3.13 -16.77
C SER A 68 2.51 -3.73 -16.45
N HIS A 69 2.86 -4.78 -17.19
CA HIS A 69 4.10 -5.52 -17.00
C HIS A 69 4.82 -5.75 -18.32
N ASP A 70 6.12 -5.98 -18.25
CA ASP A 70 6.92 -6.45 -19.38
C ASP A 70 6.73 -7.97 -19.61
N ASP A 71 7.46 -8.51 -20.59
CA ASP A 71 7.42 -9.94 -20.94
C ASP A 71 7.91 -10.87 -19.80
N ASN A 72 8.60 -10.32 -18.79
CA ASN A 72 9.07 -11.05 -17.62
C ASN A 72 8.11 -10.92 -16.41
N GLY A 73 6.96 -10.25 -16.61
CA GLY A 73 5.99 -9.98 -15.54
C GLY A 73 6.43 -8.89 -14.57
N VAL A 74 7.40 -8.04 -14.94
CA VAL A 74 7.88 -6.93 -14.10
C VAL A 74 6.95 -5.74 -14.25
N ARG A 75 6.34 -5.33 -13.14
CA ARG A 75 5.43 -4.17 -13.07
C ARG A 75 6.16 -2.90 -12.65
N SER A 76 6.93 -2.30 -13.54
CA SER A 76 7.78 -1.14 -13.24
C SER A 76 7.03 0.05 -12.63
N ASN A 77 5.83 0.38 -13.14
CA ASN A 77 5.00 1.46 -12.60
C ASN A 77 4.57 1.20 -11.15
N LEU A 78 4.16 -0.03 -10.85
CA LEU A 78 3.78 -0.44 -9.50
C LEU A 78 5.00 -0.43 -8.57
N GLN A 79 6.13 -0.99 -8.99
CA GLN A 79 7.35 -1.01 -8.17
C GLN A 79 7.84 0.41 -7.84
N GLN A 80 7.81 1.34 -8.80
CA GLN A 80 8.15 2.74 -8.56
C GLN A 80 7.25 3.39 -7.50
N ARG A 81 5.93 3.14 -7.54
CA ARG A 81 4.99 3.66 -6.52
C ARG A 81 5.26 3.05 -5.15
N ILE A 82 5.58 1.76 -5.07
CA ILE A 82 5.94 1.09 -3.81
C ILE A 82 7.22 1.70 -3.22
N LEU A 83 8.26 1.84 -4.04
CA LEU A 83 9.55 2.39 -3.59
C LEU A 83 9.41 3.85 -3.14
N ALA A 84 8.60 4.66 -3.84
CA ALA A 84 8.28 6.01 -3.43
C ALA A 84 7.54 6.04 -2.08
N ALA A 85 6.57 5.13 -1.87
CA ALA A 85 5.86 5.02 -0.60
C ALA A 85 6.77 4.59 0.56
N ILE A 86 7.69 3.63 0.32
CA ILE A 86 8.71 3.22 1.31
C ILE A 86 9.57 4.43 1.69
N SER A 87 10.13 5.14 0.70
CA SER A 87 10.95 6.33 0.96
C SER A 87 10.19 7.37 1.77
N ALA A 88 8.94 7.67 1.39
CA ALA A 88 8.11 8.65 2.09
C ALA A 88 7.84 8.24 3.54
N LEU A 89 7.58 6.95 3.80
CA LEU A 89 7.38 6.45 5.16
C LEU A 89 8.68 6.51 5.98
N GLU A 90 9.82 6.18 5.37
CA GLU A 90 11.12 6.23 6.03
C GLU A 90 11.57 7.63 6.42
N ASP A 91 11.11 8.65 5.69
CA ASP A 91 11.44 10.05 5.97
C ASP A 91 10.51 10.68 7.01
N MET A 92 9.46 9.97 7.46
CA MET A 92 8.60 10.44 8.54
C MET A 92 9.34 10.41 9.89
N PRO A 93 9.11 11.41 10.77
CA PRO A 93 9.63 11.38 12.13
C PRO A 93 9.23 10.11 12.88
N ASN A 94 10.10 9.63 13.75
CA ASN A 94 9.86 8.47 14.63
C ASN A 94 9.64 7.14 13.90
N VAL A 95 9.98 7.05 12.61
CA VAL A 95 10.00 5.77 11.87
C VAL A 95 11.36 5.10 11.97
N ASP A 96 11.37 3.90 12.54
CA ASP A 96 12.52 3.00 12.48
C ASP A 96 12.58 2.30 11.11
N LYS A 97 13.54 2.71 10.28
CA LYS A 97 13.76 2.19 8.91
C LYS A 97 14.07 0.69 8.88
N THR A 98 14.47 0.11 10.01
CA THR A 98 14.75 -1.34 10.10
C THR A 98 13.54 -2.16 10.51
N ARG A 99 12.40 -1.52 10.84
CA ARG A 99 11.15 -2.15 11.28
C ARG A 99 9.96 -1.55 10.56
N LEU A 100 9.84 -1.92 9.28
CA LEU A 100 8.73 -1.57 8.41
C LEU A 100 7.81 -2.76 8.18
N ALA A 101 6.53 -2.50 7.93
CA ALA A 101 5.57 -3.49 7.48
C ALA A 101 4.71 -2.93 6.33
N ALA A 102 4.09 -3.81 5.55
CA ALA A 102 3.16 -3.43 4.49
C ALA A 102 1.88 -4.27 4.54
N LEU A 103 0.73 -3.61 4.51
CA LEU A 103 -0.59 -4.22 4.52
C LEU A 103 -1.35 -3.76 3.28
N GLY A 104 -2.08 -4.65 2.61
CA GLY A 104 -2.82 -4.33 1.39
C GLY A 104 -4.19 -4.97 1.29
N TRP A 105 -5.17 -4.22 0.80
CA TRP A 105 -6.56 -4.67 0.67
C TRP A 105 -7.03 -4.62 -0.79
N CYS A 106 -7.69 -5.68 -1.27
CA CYS A 106 -8.25 -5.73 -2.63
C CYS A 106 -7.20 -5.37 -3.70
N PHE A 107 -7.32 -4.21 -4.37
CA PHE A 107 -6.33 -3.69 -5.32
C PHE A 107 -4.92 -3.59 -4.70
N GLY A 108 -4.83 -3.19 -3.44
CA GLY A 108 -3.59 -3.12 -2.66
C GLY A 108 -2.91 -4.46 -2.42
N GLY A 109 -3.52 -5.60 -2.80
CA GLY A 109 -2.85 -6.90 -2.79
C GLY A 109 -1.71 -7.01 -3.80
N HIS A 110 -1.78 -6.35 -4.96
CA HIS A 110 -0.71 -6.39 -5.97
C HIS A 110 0.63 -5.85 -5.44
N PRO A 111 0.67 -4.68 -4.76
CA PRO A 111 1.90 -4.24 -4.09
C PRO A 111 2.50 -5.26 -3.13
N ILE A 112 1.65 -5.99 -2.40
CA ILE A 112 2.13 -7.00 -1.44
C ILE A 112 2.88 -8.13 -2.15
N ALA A 113 2.40 -8.57 -3.32
CA ALA A 113 3.09 -9.58 -4.12
C ALA A 113 4.44 -9.09 -4.66
N GLU A 114 4.57 -7.79 -4.99
CA GLU A 114 5.82 -7.21 -5.49
C GLU A 114 6.97 -7.21 -4.47
N PHE A 115 6.68 -7.30 -3.17
CA PHE A 115 7.76 -7.40 -2.16
C PHE A 115 8.62 -8.66 -2.31
N GLY A 116 8.10 -9.72 -2.95
CA GLY A 116 8.90 -10.89 -3.32
C GLY A 116 10.03 -10.56 -4.31
N ARG A 117 9.84 -9.52 -5.14
CA ARG A 117 10.83 -9.03 -6.10
C ARG A 117 11.66 -7.86 -5.53
N ILE A 118 11.03 -6.90 -4.86
CA ILE A 118 11.68 -5.69 -4.34
C ILE A 118 12.69 -6.00 -3.21
N GLN A 119 12.37 -6.97 -2.33
CA GLN A 119 13.26 -7.44 -1.25
C GLN A 119 13.86 -6.31 -0.38
N HIS A 120 13.05 -5.34 0.04
CA HIS A 120 13.52 -4.21 0.84
C HIS A 120 13.95 -4.65 2.26
N PRO A 121 15.19 -4.35 2.72
CA PRO A 121 15.76 -4.93 3.95
C PRO A 121 15.05 -4.47 5.25
N GLY A 122 14.38 -3.33 5.21
CA GLY A 122 13.60 -2.80 6.34
C GLY A 122 12.24 -3.46 6.53
N ILE A 123 11.71 -4.15 5.52
CA ILE A 123 10.36 -4.76 5.55
C ILE A 123 10.43 -6.09 6.29
N ARG A 124 9.73 -6.18 7.42
CA ARG A 124 9.73 -7.36 8.31
C ARG A 124 8.47 -8.20 8.21
N ALA A 125 7.36 -7.58 7.80
CA ALA A 125 6.08 -8.24 7.66
C ALA A 125 5.33 -7.66 6.47
N ILE A 126 4.67 -8.54 5.73
CA ILE A 126 3.72 -8.17 4.68
C ILE A 126 2.45 -8.98 4.88
N ALA A 127 1.29 -8.38 4.63
CA ALA A 127 0.03 -9.10 4.63
C ALA A 127 -0.93 -8.55 3.57
N SER A 128 -1.63 -9.46 2.91
CA SER A 128 -2.71 -9.12 1.99
C SER A 128 -4.03 -9.62 2.53
N PHE A 129 -5.05 -8.77 2.51
CA PHE A 129 -6.41 -9.07 2.92
C PHE A 129 -7.30 -9.04 1.69
N HIS A 130 -7.92 -10.19 1.39
CA HIS A 130 -8.76 -10.39 0.19
C HIS A 130 -8.14 -9.75 -1.07
N GLY A 131 -6.83 -9.92 -1.22
CA GLY A 131 -6.06 -9.37 -2.32
C GLY A 131 -6.54 -9.92 -3.65
N VAL A 132 -6.60 -9.04 -4.65
CA VAL A 132 -6.79 -9.45 -6.04
C VAL A 132 -5.40 -9.70 -6.62
N PHE A 133 -5.22 -10.82 -7.33
CA PHE A 133 -3.93 -11.33 -7.79
C PHE A 133 -3.96 -11.78 -9.26
N ASP A 134 -4.86 -11.24 -10.07
CA ASP A 134 -4.88 -11.47 -11.52
C ASP A 134 -3.63 -10.87 -12.19
N GLY A 135 -3.16 -11.54 -13.25
CA GLY A 135 -1.94 -11.13 -13.96
C GLY A 135 -0.65 -11.27 -13.13
N ILE A 136 -0.61 -12.15 -12.13
CA ILE A 136 0.59 -12.48 -11.34
C ILE A 136 1.30 -13.76 -11.84
N LEU A 137 0.66 -14.51 -12.75
CA LEU A 137 1.21 -15.72 -13.40
C LEU A 137 1.43 -15.49 -14.88
#